data_AF-A0A7W2A059-F1
#
_entry.id   AF-A0A7W2A059-F1
#
_cell.length_a   1.000
_cell.length_b   1.000
_cell.length_c   1.000
_cell.angle_alpha   90.00
_cell.angle_beta   90.00
_cell.angle_gamma   90.00
#
_symmetry.space_group_name_H-M   'P 1'
#
loop_
_entity.id
_entity.type
_entity.pdbx_description
1 polymer ?
#
loop_
_entity_poly.entity_id
_entity_poly.type
_entity_poly.pdbx_seq_one_letter_code
_entity_poly.pdbx_strand_id
1 'polypeptide(L)'
;MKIKKFCPVSVCCQLIAFFVLSASTLFAVAIHPLDPLDASEIESAVKILRAMPNFPKEVLFSTVQLNEPQKAEVWNYKAGDKFRREAFAIVMDRTRNKTFE
;
A
#
# COMPACT_ATOMS: atom_id res chain seq x y z
N MET A 1 36.76 -44.53 0.23
CA MET A 1 37.43 -43.47 1.04
C MET A 1 38.62 -42.94 0.25
N LYS A 2 38.88 -41.62 0.27
CA LYS A 2 39.71 -40.78 -0.66
C LYS A 2 38.90 -40.22 -1.85
N ILE A 3 38.24 -39.07 -1.73
CA ILE A 3 38.72 -37.67 -1.61
C ILE A 3 39.20 -37.10 -2.96
N LYS A 4 38.34 -36.22 -3.48
CA LYS A 4 38.42 -35.19 -4.52
C LYS A 4 39.83 -34.69 -4.90
N LYS A 5 40.04 -34.40 -6.21
CA LYS A 5 40.61 -33.14 -6.80
C LYS A 5 40.16 -33.04 -8.27
N PHE A 6 39.15 -32.24 -8.61
CA PHE A 6 39.25 -30.90 -9.19
C PHE A 6 40.13 -30.78 -10.44
N CYS A 7 39.52 -30.49 -11.59
CA CYS A 7 40.05 -29.50 -12.54
C CYS A 7 38.88 -28.86 -13.34
N PRO A 8 38.95 -27.57 -13.70
CA PRO A 8 37.80 -26.72 -14.02
C PRO A 8 37.70 -26.44 -15.53
N VAL A 9 36.54 -26.69 -16.11
CA VAL A 9 36.18 -26.27 -17.48
C VAL A 9 34.71 -25.91 -17.35
N SER A 10 34.37 -24.61 -17.35
CA SER A 10 33.92 -23.89 -18.54
C SER A 10 32.73 -24.58 -19.22
N VAL A 11 31.76 -23.75 -19.63
CA VAL A 11 30.67 -24.04 -20.58
C VAL A 11 29.27 -24.03 -19.94
N CYS A 12 28.64 -22.88 -20.19
CA CYS A 12 27.28 -22.70 -20.70
C CYS A 12 26.07 -23.08 -19.85
N CYS A 13 25.17 -22.10 -19.84
CA CYS A 13 23.74 -22.32 -20.02
C CYS A 13 22.96 -22.73 -18.77
N GLN A 14 22.63 -21.74 -17.95
CA GLN A 14 21.27 -21.66 -17.41
C GLN A 14 20.87 -20.19 -17.30
N LEU A 15 20.17 -19.74 -18.34
CA LEU A 15 19.51 -18.46 -18.49
C LEU A 15 18.43 -18.32 -17.41
N ILE A 16 18.77 -17.72 -16.26
CA ILE A 16 17.77 -17.14 -15.36
C ILE A 16 17.61 -15.68 -15.77
N ALA A 17 17.01 -15.44 -16.93
CA ALA A 17 16.51 -14.13 -17.31
C ALA A 17 15.08 -13.99 -16.75
N PHE A 18 14.95 -13.95 -15.42
CA PHE A 18 13.78 -13.34 -14.78
C PHE A 18 13.99 -11.81 -14.85
N PHE A 19 13.89 -11.27 -16.06
CA PHE A 19 13.79 -9.84 -16.27
C PHE A 19 12.38 -9.45 -15.82
N VAL A 20 12.26 -9.14 -14.52
CA VAL A 20 11.05 -8.57 -13.92
C VAL A 20 10.72 -7.31 -14.70
N LEU A 21 9.69 -7.37 -15.54
CA LEU A 21 9.13 -6.22 -16.21
C LEU A 21 8.48 -5.35 -15.13
N SER A 22 9.24 -4.38 -14.62
CA SER A 22 8.78 -3.41 -13.64
C SER A 22 7.72 -2.51 -14.30
N ALA A 23 6.46 -2.89 -14.13
CA ALA A 23 5.32 -2.02 -14.44
C ALA A 23 5.41 -0.81 -13.51
N SER A 24 5.86 0.32 -14.05
CA SER A 24 5.90 1.58 -13.33
C SER A 24 4.48 2.13 -13.31
N THR A 25 3.75 1.92 -12.22
CA THR A 25 2.48 2.60 -11.98
C THR A 25 2.75 4.08 -11.78
N LEU A 26 2.33 4.92 -12.74
CA LEU A 26 2.25 6.37 -12.50
C LEU A 26 1.12 6.59 -11.48
N PHE A 27 1.49 6.91 -10.24
CA PHE A 27 0.51 7.32 -9.23
C PHE A 27 0.06 8.75 -9.53
N ALA A 28 -1.26 8.96 -9.59
CA ALA A 28 -1.83 10.29 -9.76
C ALA A 28 -1.67 11.04 -8.44
N VAL A 29 -0.74 12.00 -8.40
CA VAL A 29 -0.54 12.86 -7.24
C VAL A 29 -1.79 13.71 -7.03
N ALA A 30 -2.37 13.66 -5.83
CA ALA A 30 -3.49 14.53 -5.46
C ALA A 30 -3.10 16.01 -5.60
N ILE A 31 -3.87 16.77 -6.37
CA ILE A 31 -3.63 18.19 -6.69
C ILE A 31 -4.46 19.08 -5.76
N HIS A 32 -5.57 18.56 -5.23
CA HIS A 32 -6.49 19.29 -4.37
C HIS A 32 -6.79 18.52 -3.07
N PRO A 33 -6.99 19.21 -1.93
CA PRO A 33 -7.29 18.56 -0.64
C PRO A 33 -8.54 17.68 -0.62
N LEU A 34 -9.45 17.87 -1.58
CA LEU A 34 -10.69 17.09 -1.75
C LEU A 34 -10.61 16.05 -2.88
N ASP A 35 -9.45 15.89 -3.52
CA ASP A 35 -9.29 14.81 -4.49
C ASP A 35 -9.48 13.47 -3.77
N PRO A 36 -10.19 12.49 -4.37
CA PRO A 36 -10.38 11.18 -3.75
C PRO A 36 -9.03 10.51 -3.49
N LEU A 37 -9.03 9.52 -2.59
CA LEU A 37 -7.84 8.69 -2.39
C LEU A 37 -7.53 7.92 -3.68
N ASP A 38 -6.26 7.85 -4.03
CA ASP A 38 -5.81 6.97 -5.09
C ASP A 38 -5.68 5.51 -4.60
N ALA A 39 -5.43 4.59 -5.54
CA ALA A 39 -5.31 3.17 -5.22
C ALA A 39 -4.13 2.87 -4.27
N SER A 40 -2.98 3.54 -4.41
CA SER A 40 -1.86 3.36 -3.47
C SER A 40 -2.13 3.91 -2.09
N GLU A 41 -2.88 5.00 -1.99
CA GLU A 41 -3.28 5.58 -0.71
C GLU A 41 -4.22 4.61 0.01
N ILE A 42 -5.19 4.02 -0.70
CA ILE A 42 -6.08 2.98 -0.16
C ILE A 42 -5.26 1.75 0.28
N GLU A 43 -4.37 1.25 -0.57
CA GLU A 43 -3.50 0.10 -0.22
C GLU A 43 -2.62 0.40 0.99
N SER A 44 -2.07 1.62 1.06
CA SER A 44 -1.25 2.08 2.18
C SER A 44 -2.06 2.16 3.47
N ALA A 45 -3.27 2.71 3.43
CA ALA A 45 -4.17 2.75 4.58
C ALA A 45 -4.51 1.34 5.09
N VAL A 46 -4.87 0.41 4.19
CA VAL A 46 -5.13 -0.99 4.55
C VAL A 46 -3.89 -1.66 5.14
N LYS A 47 -2.70 -1.41 4.59
CA LYS A 47 -1.43 -1.96 5.10
C LYS A 47 -1.13 -1.45 6.50
N ILE A 48 -1.34 -0.16 6.77
CA ILE A 48 -1.15 0.45 8.09
C ILE A 48 -2.11 -0.20 9.10
N LEU A 49 -3.39 -0.30 8.77
CA LEU A 49 -4.40 -0.91 9.65
C LEU A 49 -4.07 -2.37 9.97
N ARG A 50 -3.70 -3.17 8.95
CA ARG A 50 -3.30 -4.57 9.14
C ARG A 50 -2.03 -4.76 9.97
N ALA A 51 -1.16 -3.75 10.02
CA ALA A 51 0.06 -3.79 10.82
C ALA A 51 -0.19 -3.45 12.30
N MET A 52 -1.39 -2.98 12.66
CA MET A 52 -1.70 -2.62 14.05
C MET A 52 -1.70 -3.86 14.97
N PRO A 53 -1.18 -3.73 16.21
CA PRO A 53 -1.29 -4.79 17.20
C PRO A 53 -2.76 -5.17 17.43
N ASN A 54 -3.03 -6.48 17.52
CA ASN A 54 -4.37 -7.03 17.74
C ASN A 54 -5.40 -6.77 16.62
N PHE A 55 -4.97 -6.33 15.42
CA PHE A 55 -5.88 -6.22 14.29
C PHE A 55 -6.46 -7.61 13.93
N PRO A 56 -7.79 -7.75 13.75
CA PRO A 56 -8.39 -9.05 13.47
C PRO A 56 -7.94 -9.59 12.11
N LYS A 57 -7.76 -10.92 12.01
CA LYS A 57 -7.34 -11.57 10.76
C LYS A 57 -8.45 -11.58 9.71
N GLU A 58 -9.69 -11.81 10.15
CA GLU A 58 -10.88 -11.93 9.31
C GLU A 58 -11.74 -10.66 9.42
N VAL A 59 -11.35 -9.65 8.64
CA VAL A 59 -12.08 -8.39 8.54
C VAL A 59 -12.57 -8.12 7.13
N LEU A 60 -13.66 -7.35 7.02
CA LEU A 60 -14.10 -6.71 5.79
C LEU A 60 -13.91 -5.19 5.94
N PHE A 61 -13.32 -4.57 4.94
CA PHE A 61 -13.28 -3.10 4.83
C PHE A 61 -14.54 -2.68 4.08
N SER A 62 -15.55 -2.18 4.79
CA SER A 62 -16.80 -1.73 4.14
C SER A 62 -16.61 -0.38 3.45
N THR A 63 -15.76 0.47 4.04
CA THR A 63 -15.43 1.80 3.52
C THR A 63 -13.95 2.06 3.74
N VAL A 64 -13.28 2.59 2.72
CA VAL A 64 -11.98 3.25 2.84
C VAL A 64 -12.05 4.48 1.95
N GLN A 65 -12.04 5.67 2.55
CA GLN A 65 -12.25 6.93 1.84
C GLN A 65 -11.37 8.03 2.41
N LEU A 66 -11.31 9.16 1.71
CA LEU A 66 -10.63 10.35 2.22
C LEU A 66 -11.31 10.79 3.52
N ASN A 67 -10.52 10.96 4.58
CA ASN A 67 -10.95 11.74 5.73
C ASN A 67 -10.81 13.22 5.36
N GLU A 68 -11.94 13.83 4.99
CA GLU A 68 -11.94 15.19 4.46
C GLU A 68 -11.29 16.18 5.45
N PRO A 69 -10.40 17.07 4.98
CA PRO A 69 -9.82 18.10 5.83
C PRO A 69 -10.90 19.02 6.42
N GLN A 70 -10.54 19.75 7.49
CA GLN A 70 -11.48 20.70 8.09
C GLN A 70 -11.85 21.77 7.06
N LYS A 71 -13.09 22.24 7.12
CA LYS A 71 -13.64 23.25 6.20
C LYS A 71 -12.72 24.47 6.03
N ALA A 72 -12.12 24.95 7.12
CA ALA A 72 -11.23 26.10 7.08
C ALA A 72 -9.96 25.84 6.26
N GLU A 73 -9.43 24.62 6.26
CA GLU A 73 -8.24 24.26 5.47
C GLU A 73 -8.56 24.22 3.99
N VAL A 74 -9.70 23.62 3.63
CA VAL A 74 -10.18 23.59 2.25
C VAL A 74 -10.47 25.01 1.75
N TRP A 75 -11.11 25.85 2.58
CA TRP A 75 -11.48 27.20 2.20
C TRP A 75 -10.28 28.13 1.97
N ASN A 76 -9.20 27.91 2.72
CA ASN A 76 -7.98 28.71 2.62
C ASN A 76 -6.94 28.12 1.66
N TYR A 77 -7.20 26.95 1.06
CA TYR A 77 -6.28 26.27 0.16
C TYR A 77 -6.00 27.09 -1.10
N LYS A 78 -4.73 27.16 -1.49
CA LYS A 78 -4.28 27.68 -2.78
C LYS A 78 -3.46 26.60 -3.50
N ALA A 79 -3.51 26.61 -4.83
CA ALA A 79 -2.75 25.66 -5.62
C ALA A 79 -1.25 25.70 -5.27
N GLY A 80 -0.69 24.55 -4.91
CA GLY A 80 0.69 24.41 -4.46
C GLY A 80 0.88 24.42 -2.94
N ASP A 81 -0.15 24.77 -2.16
CA ASP A 81 -0.12 24.61 -0.72
C ASP A 81 -0.03 23.12 -0.35
N LYS A 82 0.67 22.83 0.75
CA LYS A 82 0.66 21.48 1.32
C LYS A 82 -0.62 21.28 2.13
N PHE A 83 -1.22 20.10 2.02
CA PHE A 83 -2.38 19.69 2.78
C PHE A 83 -2.18 18.30 3.38
N ARG A 84 -2.89 18.01 4.47
CA ARG A 84 -2.89 16.67 5.06
C ARG A 84 -3.71 15.70 4.22
N ARG A 85 -3.27 14.45 4.18
CA ARG A 85 -3.96 13.32 3.54
C ARG A 85 -4.18 12.26 4.60
N GLU A 86 -5.44 12.03 4.94
CA GLU A 86 -5.85 11.05 5.94
C GLU A 86 -6.92 10.16 5.32
N ALA A 87 -6.90 8.88 5.66
CA ALA A 87 -7.92 7.93 5.25
C ALA A 87 -8.84 7.62 6.45
N PHE A 88 -10.14 7.56 6.18
CA PHE A 88 -11.15 7.05 7.10
C PHE A 88 -11.57 5.66 6.64
N ALA A 89 -11.61 4.70 7.56
CA ALA A 89 -11.92 3.32 7.23
C ALA A 89 -12.93 2.71 8.21
N ILE A 90 -13.97 2.08 7.67
CA ILE A 90 -14.90 1.28 8.46
C ILE A 90 -14.54 -0.19 8.27
N VAL A 91 -14.24 -0.86 9.38
CA VAL A 91 -13.75 -2.24 9.41
C VAL A 91 -14.70 -3.12 10.21
N MET A 92 -15.23 -4.17 9.59
CA MET A 92 -16.07 -5.17 10.26
C MET A 92 -15.26 -6.44 10.54
N ASP A 93 -15.11 -6.78 11.82
CA ASP A 93 -14.64 -8.09 12.28
C ASP A 93 -15.79 -9.11 12.22
N ARG A 94 -15.68 -10.05 11.29
CA ARG A 94 -16.70 -11.08 11.05
C ARG A 94 -16.84 -12.05 12.22
N THR A 95 -15.73 -12.36 12.89
CA THR A 95 -15.69 -13.36 13.95
C THR A 95 -16.36 -12.86 15.22
N ARG A 96 -16.20 -11.56 15.50
CA ARG A 96 -16.75 -10.91 16.69
C ARG A 96 -18.06 -10.20 16.42
N ASN A 97 -18.48 -10.10 15.16
CA ASN A 97 -19.61 -9.30 14.70
C ASN A 97 -19.54 -7.86 15.24
N LYS A 98 -18.37 -7.22 15.07
CA LYS A 98 -18.09 -5.86 15.55
C LYS A 98 -17.56 -4.99 14.43
N THR A 99 -17.97 -3.72 14.44
CA THR A 99 -17.51 -2.70 13.50
C THR A 99 -16.66 -1.67 14.22
N PHE A 100 -15.61 -1.21 13.56
CA PHE A 100 -14.65 -0.22 14.03
C PHE A 100 -14.53 0.90 12.98
N GLU A 101 -14.18 2.10 13.43
CA GLU A 101 -13.89 3.29 12.64
C GLU A 101 -12.57 3.93 13.05
#